data_AF-A0A7V9SHK0-F1
#
_entry.id   AF-A0A7V9SHK0-F1
#
_cell.length_a   1.000
_cell.length_b   1.000
_cell.length_c   1.000
_cell.angle_alpha   90.00
_cell.angle_beta   90.00
_cell.angle_gamma   90.00
#
_symmetry.space_group_name_H-M   'P 1'
#
loop_
_entity.id
_entity.type
_entity.pdbx_description
1 polymer ?
#
loop_
_entity_poly.entity_id
_entity_poly.type
_entity_poly.pdbx_seq_one_letter_code
_entity_poly.pdbx_strand_id
1 'polypeptide(L)'
;MSRRARLGWSILILGLYLLHQDLWFWRQARPLVLGFLPIGLAYHAVYCLAVTFLMWGLTRYAWPAHLENPLRLNRRPDEGSGR
;
A
#
# COMPACT_ATOMS: atom_id res chain seq x y z
N MET A 1 -12.46 -8.80 8.99
CA MET A 1 -11.14 -9.40 8.69
C MET A 1 -10.90 -10.67 9.50
N SER A 2 -10.77 -11.81 8.84
CA SER A 2 -10.37 -13.07 9.50
C SER A 2 -8.97 -12.93 10.11
N ARG A 3 -8.69 -13.62 11.23
CA ARG A 3 -7.36 -13.60 11.88
C ARG A 3 -6.24 -13.99 10.90
N ARG A 4 -6.54 -14.89 9.97
CA ARG A 4 -5.62 -15.40 8.93
C ARG A 4 -5.25 -14.31 7.92
N ALA A 5 -6.22 -13.51 7.46
CA ALA A 5 -5.96 -12.40 6.54
C ALA A 5 -5.07 -11.34 7.19
N ARG A 6 -5.28 -11.02 8.47
CA ARG A 6 -4.43 -10.09 9.24
C ARG A 6 -2.99 -10.55 9.29
N LEU A 7 -2.77 -11.82 9.66
CA LEU A 7 -1.45 -12.44 9.68
C LEU A 7 -0.78 -12.39 8.31
N GLY A 8 -1.51 -12.68 7.23
CA GLY A 8 -0.99 -12.61 5.86
C GLY A 8 -0.48 -11.21 5.49
N TRP A 9 -1.28 -10.16 5.77
CA TRP A 9 -0.85 -8.78 5.53
C TRP A 9 0.35 -8.37 6.38
N SER A 10 0.39 -8.74 7.66
CA SER A 10 1.52 -8.43 8.54
C SER A 10 2.82 -9.09 8.08
N ILE A 11 2.77 -10.35 7.64
CA ILE A 11 3.94 -11.06 7.10
C ILE A 11 4.40 -10.40 5.80
N LEU A 12 3.48 -10.02 4.92
CA LEU A 12 3.80 -9.37 3.65
C LEU A 12 4.48 -8.00 3.84
N ILE A 13 3.97 -7.20 4.78
CA ILE A 13 4.57 -5.91 5.16
C ILE A 13 5.95 -6.11 5.76
N LEU A 14 6.10 -7.06 6.68
CA LEU A 14 7.38 -7.35 7.33
C LEU A 14 8.42 -7.86 6.32
N GLY A 15 7.99 -8.71 5.38
CA GLY A 15 8.83 -9.19 4.28
C GLY A 15 9.31 -8.07 3.38
N LEU A 16 8.41 -7.17 2.95
CA LEU A 16 8.78 -5.98 2.19
C LEU A 16 9.71 -5.05 2.99
N TYR A 17 9.48 -4.88 4.28
CA TYR A 17 10.34 -4.06 5.14
C TYR A 17 11.77 -4.59 5.25
N LEU A 18 11.93 -5.91 5.35
CA LEU A 18 13.25 -6.56 5.32
C LEU A 18 13.88 -6.45 3.93
N LEU A 19 13.09 -6.64 2.87
CA LEU A 19 13.52 -6.51 1.49
C LEU A 19 13.92 -5.07 1.12
N HIS A 20 13.34 -4.08 1.82
CA HIS A 20 13.69 -2.67 1.70
C HIS A 20 15.07 -2.35 2.25
N GLN A 21 15.62 -3.19 3.15
CA GLN A 21 16.95 -2.96 3.67
C GLN A 21 17.93 -3.02 2.50
N ASP A 22 18.49 -1.87 2.16
CA ASP A 22 19.33 -1.63 0.98
C ASP A 22 20.74 -2.24 1.12
N LEU A 23 20.81 -3.39 1.80
CA LEU A 23 22.03 -4.15 2.11
C LEU A 23 22.27 -5.27 1.10
N TRP A 24 21.23 -5.69 0.36
CA TRP A 24 21.28 -6.93 -0.43
C TRP A 24 22.15 -6.80 -1.70
N PHE A 25 22.03 -5.69 -2.43
CA PHE A 25 22.77 -5.47 -3.69
C PHE A 25 23.78 -4.32 -3.63
N TRP A 26 24.08 -3.81 -2.42
CA TRP A 26 24.87 -2.60 -2.22
C TRP A 26 26.32 -2.69 -2.73
N ARG A 27 26.89 -3.90 -2.82
CA ARG A 27 28.28 -4.12 -3.28
C ARG A 27 28.41 -4.65 -4.71
N GLN A 28 27.31 -4.98 -5.39
CA GLN A 28 27.37 -5.61 -6.72
C GLN A 28 26.90 -4.63 -7.80
N ALA A 29 27.85 -3.88 -8.37
CA ALA A 29 27.60 -3.02 -9.53
C ALA A 29 27.55 -3.79 -10.86
N ARG A 30 27.83 -5.10 -10.84
CA ARG A 30 27.84 -6.00 -12.00
C ARG A 30 27.00 -7.22 -11.67
N PRO A 31 26.20 -7.76 -12.61
CA PRO A 31 26.03 -7.33 -14.00
C PRO A 31 25.11 -6.10 -14.16
N LEU A 32 25.36 -5.30 -15.20
CA LEU A 32 24.45 -4.23 -15.60
C LEU A 32 23.21 -4.85 -16.26
N VAL A 33 22.03 -4.57 -15.72
CA VAL A 33 20.76 -4.91 -16.35
C VAL A 33 20.53 -3.94 -17.52
N LEU A 34 20.10 -4.45 -18.68
CA LEU A 34 19.85 -3.64 -19.89
C LEU A 34 21.06 -2.83 -20.39
N GLY A 35 22.29 -3.19 -20.01
CA GLY A 35 23.52 -2.54 -20.47
C GLY A 35 23.87 -1.19 -19.81
N PHE A 36 23.00 -0.62 -18.98
CA PHE A 36 23.27 0.66 -18.28
C PHE A 36 22.79 0.71 -16.82
N LEU A 37 21.88 -0.16 -16.40
CA LEU A 37 21.23 -0.06 -15.10
C LEU A 37 21.92 -0.97 -14.05
N PRO A 38 22.37 -0.43 -12.90
CA PRO A 38 22.87 -1.27 -11.81
C PRO A 38 21.78 -2.22 -11.32
N ILE A 39 22.13 -3.48 -11.04
CA ILE A 39 21.19 -4.49 -10.51
C ILE A 39 20.47 -4.03 -9.24
N GLY A 40 21.15 -3.25 -8.39
CA GLY A 40 20.54 -2.64 -7.20
C GLY A 40 19.42 -1.66 -7.53
N LEU A 41 19.55 -0.88 -8.61
CA LEU A 41 18.52 0.06 -9.05
C LEU A 41 17.36 -0.67 -9.74
N ALA A 42 17.65 -1.70 -10.54
CA ALA A 42 16.63 -2.58 -11.12
C ALA A 42 15.77 -3.24 -10.01
N TYR A 43 16.43 -3.74 -8.98
CA TYR A 43 15.79 -4.30 -7.79
C TYR A 43 14.92 -3.26 -7.08
N HIS A 44 15.41 -2.04 -6.88
CA HIS A 44 14.64 -0.96 -6.27
C HIS A 44 13.40 -0.60 -7.09
N ALA A 45 13.50 -0.58 -8.43
CA ALA A 45 12.35 -0.33 -9.30
C ALA A 45 11.27 -1.41 -9.16
N VAL A 46 11.66 -2.68 -9.11
CA VAL A 46 10.74 -3.80 -8.87
C VAL A 46 10.15 -3.72 -7.46
N TYR A 47 10.94 -3.32 -6.47
CA TYR A 47 10.47 -3.11 -5.10
C TYR A 47 9.40 -2.01 -5.03
N CYS A 48 9.60 -0.87 -5.69
CA CYS A 48 8.59 0.20 -5.77
C CYS A 48 7.28 -0.29 -6.40
N LEU A 49 7.35 -1.09 -7.46
CA LEU A 49 6.18 -1.73 -8.06
C LEU A 49 5.46 -2.64 -7.06
N ALA A 50 6.20 -3.50 -6.35
CA ALA A 50 5.63 -4.40 -5.35
C ALA A 50 4.93 -3.64 -4.20
N VAL A 51 5.54 -2.56 -3.70
CA VAL A 51 4.93 -1.69 -2.67
C VAL A 51 3.68 -0.98 -3.20
N THR A 52 3.69 -0.56 -4.47
CA THR A 52 2.50 0.05 -5.10
C THR A 52 1.34 -0.93 -5.15
N PHE A 53 1.56 -2.18 -5.55
CA PHE A 53 0.52 -3.21 -5.55
C PHE A 53 0.06 -3.57 -4.13
N LEU A 54 0.99 -3.63 -3.17
CA LEU A 54 0.65 -3.81 -1.76
C LEU A 54 -0.32 -2.72 -1.31
N MET A 55 0.05 -1.45 -1.50
CA MET A 55 -0.78 -0.32 -1.08
C MET A 55 -2.10 -0.30 -1.82
N TRP A 56 -2.13 -0.55 -3.13
CA TRP A 56 -3.37 -0.64 -3.88
C TRP A 56 -4.32 -1.70 -3.32
N GLY A 57 -3.80 -2.91 -3.04
CA GLY A 57 -4.57 -3.97 -2.39
C GLY A 57 -5.05 -3.59 -1.00
N LEU A 58 -4.17 -2.95 -0.22
CA LEU A 58 -4.48 -2.47 1.13
C LEU A 58 -5.57 -1.39 1.10
N THR A 59 -5.50 -0.42 0.20
CA THR A 59 -6.52 0.62 0.06
C THR A 59 -7.85 0.01 -0.36
N ARG A 60 -7.89 -0.91 -1.31
CA ARG A 60 -9.15 -1.55 -1.74
C ARG A 60 -9.81 -2.41 -0.65
N TYR A 61 -9.02 -3.00 0.25
CA TYR A 61 -9.52 -3.87 1.32
C TYR A 61 -9.74 -3.15 2.66
N ALA A 62 -8.86 -2.21 3.01
CA ALA A 62 -8.89 -1.48 4.27
C ALA A 62 -9.71 -0.18 4.19
N TRP A 63 -9.91 0.38 2.99
CA TRP A 63 -10.84 1.50 2.79
C TRP A 63 -12.27 0.95 2.65
N PRO A 64 -13.11 1.06 3.69
CA PRO A 64 -14.47 0.53 3.65
C PRO A 64 -15.40 1.60 3.06
N ALA A 65 -16.14 1.25 2.01
CA ALA A 65 -17.20 2.09 1.43
C ALA A 65 -18.31 2.46 2.45
N HIS A 66 -18.31 1.86 3.64
CA HIS A 66 -19.19 2.27 4.74
C HIS A 66 -18.95 3.72 5.24
N LEU A 67 -17.75 4.29 5.01
CA LEU A 67 -17.48 5.70 5.33
C LEU A 67 -18.16 6.68 4.34
N GLU A 68 -18.59 6.19 3.17
CA GLU A 68 -19.41 6.93 2.22
C GLU A 68 -20.89 6.81 2.61
N ASN A 69 -21.24 7.24 3.82
CA ASN A 69 -22.63 7.31 4.26
C ASN A 69 -23.11 8.78 4.21
N PRO A 70 -23.47 9.31 3.02
CA PRO A 70 -23.95 10.68 2.87
C PRO A 70 -25.25 10.96 3.65
N LEU A 71 -25.91 9.91 4.17
CA LEU A 71 -27.18 10.00 4.89
C LEU A 71 -27.11 10.77 6.23
N ARG A 72 -25.92 11.07 6.77
CA ARG A 72 -25.79 11.85 8.02
C ARG A 72 -25.55 13.34 7.84
N LEU A 73 -25.17 13.82 6.64
CA LEU A 73 -24.87 15.24 6.42
C LEU A 73 -26.11 16.07 6.03
N ASN A 74 -27.18 15.43 5.53
CA ASN A 74 -28.39 16.11 5.05
C ASN A 74 -29.53 16.22 6.08
N ARG A 75 -29.26 15.98 7.37
CA ARG A 75 -30.22 16.26 8.45
C ARG A 75 -29.73 17.47 9.23
N ARG A 76 -29.79 18.65 8.60
CA ARG A 76 -29.87 19.87 9.38
C ARG A 76 -31.34 20.05 9.82
N PRO A 77 -31.62 20.22 11.12
CA PRO A 77 -32.98 20.39 11.63
C PRO A 77 -33.47 21.87 11.55
N ASP A 78 -32.99 22.68 10.61
CA ASP A 78 -33.27 24.12 10.55
C ASP A 78 -34.35 24.55 9.52
N GLU A 79 -35.08 23.63 8.88
CA GLU A 79 -36.21 23.99 8.02
C GLU A 79 -37.55 23.39 8.48
N GLY A 80 -38.38 24.24 9.12
CA GLY A 80 -39.83 24.07 9.33
C GLY A 80 -40.20 23.51 10.71
N SER A 81 -40.79 24.26 11.65
CA SER A 81 -41.92 25.17 11.48
C SER A 81 -41.93 26.22 12.59
N GLY A 82 -41.71 27.47 12.19
CA GLY A 82 -42.39 28.57 12.86
C GLY A 82 -43.85 28.57 12.40
N ARG A 83 -44.75 28.13 13.28
CA ARG A 83 -46.19 28.42 13.32
C ARG A 83 -46.79 27.72 14.52
#